data_AF-A0A1F3XF37-F1
#
_entry.id   AF-A0A1F3XF37-F1
#
_cell.length_a   1.000
_cell.length_b   1.000
_cell.length_c   1.000
_cell.angle_alpha   90.00
_cell.angle_beta   90.00
_cell.angle_gamma   90.00
#
_symmetry.space_group_name_H-M   'P 1'
#
loop_
_entity.id
_entity.type
_entity.pdbx_description
1 polymer ?
#
loop_
_entity_poly.entity_id
_entity_poly.type
_entity_poly.pdbx_seq_one_letter_code
_entity_poly.pdbx_strand_id
1 'polypeptide(L)'
;MPALVSSVEFARARKLSEQRVRQLLAAGKIPGAVRIGARWAIPADAAIRRDAVGRPPHRRSSILRRAAGACEAALARAGVRALVVGSLAYGGVRPESDLDLLIVSYPGKKWSEVSSIAADAARPYGVPVDVIFADTLPPAVKRAVLKDARHASQL
;
A
#
# COMPACT_ATOMS: atom_id res chain seq x y z
N MET A 1 9.41 1.12 -35.50
CA MET A 1 9.09 0.48 -34.21
C MET A 1 9.84 1.22 -33.11
N PRO A 2 9.20 1.59 -32.00
CA PRO A 2 9.92 2.23 -30.89
C PRO A 2 10.95 1.27 -30.30
N ALA A 3 12.12 1.80 -29.93
CA ALA A 3 13.16 1.01 -29.28
C ALA A 3 12.63 0.47 -27.93
N LEU A 4 12.79 -0.82 -27.68
CA LEU A 4 12.44 -1.45 -26.41
C LEU A 4 13.64 -1.34 -25.46
N VAL A 5 13.41 -0.85 -24.25
CA VAL A 5 14.41 -0.66 -23.20
C VAL A 5 14.05 -1.48 -21.96
N SER A 6 15.05 -1.73 -21.11
CA SER A 6 14.86 -2.39 -19.82
C SER A 6 14.18 -1.48 -18.80
N SER A 7 13.67 -2.05 -17.71
CA SER A 7 13.11 -1.30 -16.58
C SER A 7 14.12 -0.34 -15.92
N VAL A 8 15.40 -0.70 -15.92
CA VAL A 8 16.49 0.13 -15.38
C VAL A 8 16.76 1.34 -16.27
N GLU A 9 16.85 1.12 -17.58
CA GLU A 9 17.09 2.19 -18.55
C GLU A 9 15.90 3.15 -18.62
N PHE A 10 14.68 2.61 -18.63
CA PHE A 10 13.47 3.41 -18.55
C PHE A 10 13.41 4.25 -17.27
N ALA A 11 13.83 3.68 -16.13
CA ALA A 11 13.93 4.40 -14.86
C ALA A 11 14.92 5.56 -14.93
N ARG A 12 16.13 5.34 -15.48
CA ARG A 12 17.14 6.38 -15.66
C ARG A 12 16.65 7.50 -16.59
N ALA A 13 16.07 7.14 -17.73
CA ALA A 13 15.55 8.11 -18.71
C ALA A 13 14.44 9.00 -18.12
N ARG A 14 13.63 8.44 -17.21
CA ARG A 14 12.52 9.16 -16.55
C ARG A 14 12.87 9.73 -15.17
N LYS A 15 14.13 9.64 -14.73
CA LYS A 15 14.60 10.04 -13.39
C LYS A 15 13.77 9.40 -12.25
N LEU A 16 13.40 8.14 -12.41
CA LEU A 16 12.65 7.34 -11.44
C LEU A 16 13.55 6.26 -10.82
N SER A 17 13.16 5.71 -9.67
CA SER A 17 13.77 4.49 -9.16
C SER A 17 13.28 3.27 -9.95
N GLU A 18 14.12 2.24 -10.06
CA GLU A 18 13.73 1.00 -10.73
C GLU A 18 12.52 0.34 -10.04
N GLN A 19 12.48 0.38 -8.70
CA GLN A 19 11.34 -0.11 -7.92
C GLN A 19 10.04 0.62 -8.32
N ARG A 20 10.10 1.94 -8.52
CA ARG A 20 8.94 2.72 -8.96
C ARG A 20 8.49 2.34 -10.36
N VAL A 21 9.41 2.07 -11.28
CA VAL A 21 9.08 1.58 -12.63
C VAL A 21 8.44 0.19 -12.57
N ARG A 22 8.98 -0.73 -11.76
CA ARG A 22 8.38 -2.06 -11.53
C ARG A 22 6.95 -1.97 -10.97
N GLN A 23 6.69 -1.04 -10.05
CA GLN A 23 5.32 -0.77 -9.56
C GLN A 23 4.39 -0.29 -10.67
N LEU A 24 4.85 0.63 -11.53
CA LEU A 24 4.05 1.13 -12.66
C LEU A 24 3.75 0.03 -13.68
N LEU A 25 4.71 -0.87 -13.93
CA LEU A 25 4.53 -2.04 -14.80
C LEU A 25 3.53 -3.03 -14.21
N ALA A 26 3.68 -3.38 -12.93
CA ALA A 26 2.75 -4.26 -12.22
C ALA A 26 1.33 -3.66 -12.19
N ALA A 27 1.21 -2.34 -12.11
CA ALA A 27 -0.06 -1.61 -12.15
C ALA A 27 -0.59 -1.36 -13.58
N GLY A 28 0.06 -1.87 -14.63
CA GLY A 28 -0.38 -1.68 -16.03
C GLY A 28 -0.30 -0.23 -16.53
N LYS A 29 0.45 0.64 -15.85
CA LYS A 29 0.53 2.08 -16.13
C LYS A 29 1.52 2.45 -17.23
N ILE A 30 2.25 1.48 -17.77
CA ILE A 30 3.18 1.71 -18.88
C ILE A 30 2.65 0.91 -20.08
N PRO A 31 1.89 1.56 -21.00
CA PRO A 31 1.28 0.89 -22.12
C PRO A 31 2.35 0.37 -23.09
N GLY A 32 2.09 -0.78 -23.69
CA GLY A 32 3.03 -1.43 -24.60
C GLY A 32 4.22 -2.12 -23.92
N ALA A 33 4.31 -2.08 -22.59
CA ALA A 33 5.28 -2.89 -21.87
C ALA A 33 4.91 -4.37 -21.96
N VAL A 34 5.85 -5.19 -22.40
CA VAL A 34 5.71 -6.64 -22.53
C VAL A 34 6.73 -7.34 -21.67
N ARG A 35 6.31 -8.46 -21.07
CA ARG A 35 7.19 -9.30 -20.27
C ARG A 35 7.79 -10.39 -21.16
N ILE A 36 9.11 -10.40 -21.26
CA ILE A 36 9.87 -11.40 -22.01
C ILE A 36 10.67 -12.22 -20.98
N GLY A 37 10.16 -13.41 -20.65
CA GLY A 37 10.68 -14.25 -19.58
C GLY A 37 10.62 -13.54 -18.21
N ALA A 38 11.78 -13.36 -17.58
CA ALA A 38 11.92 -12.68 -16.30
C ALA A 38 12.08 -11.16 -16.40
N ARG A 39 12.17 -10.60 -17.62
CA ARG A 39 12.50 -9.18 -17.85
C ARG A 39 11.34 -8.44 -18.51
N TRP A 40 11.28 -7.14 -18.27
CA TRP A 40 10.34 -6.24 -18.94
C TRP A 40 11.03 -5.56 -20.12
N ALA A 41 10.36 -5.58 -21.27
CA ALA A 41 10.69 -4.80 -22.44
C ALA A 41 9.66 -3.67 -22.55
N ILE A 42 10.14 -2.42 -22.46
CA ILE A 42 9.32 -1.22 -22.35
C ILE A 42 9.62 -0.33 -23.55
N PRO A 43 8.63 0.16 -24.32
CA PRO A 43 8.90 1.14 -25.36
C PRO A 43 9.55 2.40 -24.76
N ALA A 44 10.66 2.87 -25.34
CA ALA A 44 11.42 4.01 -24.80
C ALA A 44 10.57 5.29 -24.73
N ASP A 45 9.66 5.45 -25.68
CA ASP A 45 8.69 6.53 -25.79
C ASP A 45 7.42 6.30 -24.95
N ALA A 46 7.27 5.15 -24.29
CA ALA A 46 6.07 4.81 -23.54
C ALA A 46 5.73 5.91 -22.53
N ALA A 47 4.56 6.52 -22.73
CA ALA A 47 4.02 7.47 -21.78
C ALA A 47 3.58 6.69 -20.53
N ILE A 48 4.08 7.08 -19.36
CA ILE A 48 3.50 6.60 -18.11
C ILE A 48 2.06 7.13 -18.08
N ARG A 49 1.08 6.23 -18.19
CA ARG A 49 -0.32 6.53 -17.92
C ARG A 49 -0.39 7.00 -16.48
N ARG A 50 -0.39 8.32 -16.34
CA ARG A 50 -0.92 8.96 -15.17
C ARG A 50 -2.42 8.73 -15.31
N ASP A 51 -2.98 7.85 -14.48
CA ASP A 51 -4.41 7.95 -14.17
C ASP A 51 -4.64 9.43 -13.92
N ALA A 52 -5.48 10.08 -14.74
CA ALA A 52 -5.76 11.50 -14.64
C ALA A 52 -5.95 11.80 -13.17
N VAL A 53 -5.03 12.57 -12.58
CA VAL A 53 -4.83 12.76 -11.13
C VAL A 53 -6.13 12.46 -10.41
N GLY A 54 -6.29 11.18 -10.09
CA GLY A 54 -7.49 10.67 -9.48
C GLY A 54 -7.28 11.00 -8.04
N ARG A 55 -7.41 12.29 -7.70
CA ARG A 55 -7.72 12.75 -6.36
C ARG A 55 -8.62 11.66 -5.80
N PRO A 56 -8.18 10.87 -4.80
CA PRO A 56 -9.08 9.94 -4.15
C PRO A 56 -10.32 10.79 -3.87
N PRO A 57 -11.56 10.38 -4.22
CA PRO A 57 -12.71 11.22 -3.94
C PRO A 57 -12.53 11.65 -2.49
N HIS A 58 -12.32 12.95 -2.20
CA HIS A 58 -11.67 13.41 -0.96
C HIS A 58 -12.27 12.74 0.30
N ARG A 59 -13.54 12.38 0.17
CA ARG A 59 -14.31 11.51 1.04
C ARG A 59 -13.68 10.13 1.33
N ARG A 60 -13.25 9.29 0.38
CA ARG A 60 -12.70 7.95 0.68
C ARG A 60 -11.37 8.03 1.43
N SER A 61 -10.42 8.87 1.00
CA SER A 61 -9.15 9.03 1.72
C SER A 61 -9.37 9.60 3.13
N SER A 62 -10.25 10.60 3.29
CA SER A 62 -10.58 11.14 4.63
C SER A 62 -11.36 10.13 5.50
N ILE A 63 -12.19 9.27 4.92
CA ILE A 63 -12.84 8.17 5.64
C ILE A 63 -11.80 7.14 6.10
N LEU A 64 -10.90 6.70 5.21
CA LEU A 64 -9.84 5.75 5.54
C LEU A 64 -8.90 6.30 6.62
N ARG A 65 -8.54 7.59 6.57
CA ARG A 65 -7.73 8.24 7.62
C ARG A 65 -8.43 8.24 8.98
N ARG A 66 -9.73 8.54 9.01
CA ARG A 66 -10.52 8.51 10.26
C ARG A 66 -10.68 7.08 10.78
N ALA A 67 -10.93 6.12 9.91
CA ALA A 67 -10.97 4.70 10.27
C ALA A 67 -9.62 4.23 10.82
N ALA A 68 -8.52 4.61 10.18
CA ALA A 68 -7.16 4.30 10.63
C ALA A 68 -6.87 4.86 12.03
N GLY A 69 -7.20 6.14 12.27
CA GLY A 69 -7.06 6.75 13.59
C GLY A 69 -7.91 6.07 14.66
N ALA A 70 -9.16 5.70 14.32
CA ALA A 70 -10.03 4.97 15.23
C ALA A 70 -9.49 3.57 15.56
N CYS A 71 -9.00 2.84 14.56
CA CYS A 71 -8.41 1.51 14.73
C CYS A 71 -7.13 1.59 15.56
N GLU A 72 -6.20 2.49 15.23
CA GLU A 72 -4.95 2.65 16.00
C GLU A 72 -5.26 3.01 17.45
N ALA A 73 -6.19 3.92 17.72
CA ALA A 73 -6.57 4.28 19.08
C ALA A 73 -7.24 3.12 19.84
N ALA A 74 -8.11 2.34 19.18
CA ALA A 74 -8.77 1.19 19.80
C ALA A 74 -7.78 0.06 20.12
N LEU A 75 -6.88 -0.24 19.18
CA LEU A 75 -5.83 -1.23 19.36
C LEU A 75 -4.83 -0.80 20.45
N ALA A 76 -4.43 0.47 20.46
CA ALA A 76 -3.54 1.01 21.50
C ALA A 76 -4.16 0.88 22.91
N ARG A 77 -5.46 1.16 23.07
CA ARG A 77 -6.18 0.93 24.34
C ARG A 77 -6.18 -0.54 24.78
N ALA A 78 -6.12 -1.46 23.83
CA ALA A 78 -6.01 -2.89 24.10
C ALA A 78 -4.55 -3.39 24.27
N GLY A 79 -3.57 -2.48 24.31
CA GLY A 79 -2.14 -2.83 24.40
C GLY A 79 -1.53 -3.34 23.11
N VAL A 80 -2.23 -3.21 21.98
CA VAL A 80 -1.80 -3.67 20.65
C VAL A 80 -1.20 -2.50 19.90
N ARG A 81 0.02 -2.69 19.39
CA ARG A 81 0.69 -1.71 18.52
C ARG A 81 0.42 -2.04 17.07
N ALA A 82 -0.24 -1.13 16.37
CA ALA A 82 -0.56 -1.24 14.96
C ALA A 82 0.01 -0.04 14.18
N LEU A 83 0.30 -0.26 12.89
CA LEU A 83 0.72 0.75 11.94
C LEU A 83 -0.12 0.60 10.66
N VAL A 84 -0.32 1.70 9.94
CA VAL A 84 -1.00 1.69 8.64
C VAL A 84 0.02 1.36 7.55
N VAL A 85 -0.36 0.46 6.64
CA VAL A 85 0.42 0.12 5.45
C VAL A 85 -0.47 0.28 4.19
N GLY A 86 0.04 -0.19 3.05
CA GLY A 86 -0.77 -0.26 1.84
C GLY A 86 -1.20 1.10 1.28
N SER A 87 -2.29 1.10 0.53
CA SER A 87 -2.68 2.22 -0.35
C SER A 87 -2.81 3.56 0.39
N LEU A 88 -3.22 3.52 1.66
CA LEU A 88 -3.37 4.69 2.51
C LEU A 88 -2.02 5.28 2.92
N ALA A 89 -1.06 4.44 3.32
CA ALA A 89 0.29 4.87 3.70
C ALA A 89 1.09 5.44 2.51
N TYR A 90 0.84 4.95 1.30
CA TYR A 90 1.54 5.39 0.08
C TYR A 90 0.88 6.57 -0.64
N GLY A 91 -0.28 7.06 -0.17
CA GLY A 91 -1.05 8.08 -0.88
C GLY A 91 -1.66 7.61 -2.21
N GLY A 92 -1.84 6.30 -2.36
CA GLY A 92 -2.38 5.63 -3.56
C GLY A 92 -3.81 5.13 -3.41
N VAL A 93 -4.62 5.76 -2.55
CA VAL A 93 -6.00 5.37 -2.26
C VAL A 93 -6.86 5.38 -3.51
N ARG A 94 -7.60 4.29 -3.72
CA ARG A 94 -8.60 4.11 -4.77
C ARG A 94 -10.00 4.05 -4.15
N PRO A 95 -11.09 4.22 -4.92
CA PRO A 95 -12.46 4.12 -4.41
C PRO A 95 -12.76 2.82 -3.65
N GLU A 96 -12.19 1.72 -4.11
CA GLU A 96 -12.31 0.36 -3.58
C GLU A 96 -11.32 0.03 -2.46
N SER A 97 -10.38 0.94 -2.15
CA SER A 97 -9.34 0.66 -1.15
C SER A 97 -9.92 0.35 0.22
N ASP A 98 -9.39 -0.71 0.81
CA ASP A 98 -9.49 -1.14 2.20
C ASP A 98 -8.46 -0.40 3.08
N LEU A 99 -8.49 -0.74 4.37
CA LEU A 99 -7.53 -0.28 5.37
C LEU A 99 -6.61 -1.44 5.75
N ASP A 100 -5.37 -1.39 5.28
CA ASP A 100 -4.32 -2.33 5.69
C ASP A 100 -3.67 -1.91 7.02
N LEU A 101 -3.71 -2.79 8.01
CA LEU A 101 -3.04 -2.61 9.31
C LEU A 101 -1.95 -3.66 9.51
N LEU A 102 -0.75 -3.21 9.82
CA LEU A 102 0.36 -4.04 10.28
C LEU A 102 0.39 -4.06 11.81
N ILE A 103 0.14 -5.22 12.40
CA ILE A 103 0.25 -5.45 13.84
C ILE A 103 1.69 -5.81 14.17
N VAL A 104 2.35 -4.93 14.92
CA VAL A 104 3.78 -5.09 15.27
C VAL A 104 3.97 -5.67 16.67
N SER A 105 2.99 -5.57 17.55
CA SER A 105 3.01 -6.17 18.89
C SER A 105 1.58 -6.33 19.43
N TYR A 106 1.28 -7.47 20.05
CA TYR A 106 -0.04 -7.80 20.57
C TYR A 106 0.04 -8.76 21.78
N PRO A 107 0.74 -8.37 22.86
CA PRO A 107 1.03 -9.27 23.99
C PRO A 107 -0.24 -9.77 24.67
N GLY A 108 -0.31 -11.08 24.91
CA GLY A 108 -1.45 -11.69 25.61
C GLY A 108 -2.77 -11.67 24.85
N LYS A 109 -2.76 -11.38 23.54
CA LYS A 109 -3.95 -11.34 22.69
C LYS A 109 -3.90 -12.40 21.59
N LYS A 110 -5.06 -12.96 21.27
CA LYS A 110 -5.23 -13.81 20.08
C LYS A 110 -5.41 -12.95 18.83
N TRP A 111 -5.03 -13.50 17.67
CA TRP A 111 -5.24 -12.82 16.38
C TRP A 111 -6.70 -12.45 16.16
N SER A 112 -7.63 -13.33 16.52
CA SER A 112 -9.07 -13.07 16.41
C SER A 112 -9.52 -11.87 17.24
N GLU A 113 -8.98 -11.69 18.46
CA GLU A 113 -9.30 -10.52 19.29
C GLU A 113 -8.80 -9.23 18.64
N VAL A 114 -7.56 -9.25 18.14
CA VAL A 114 -6.96 -8.09 17.45
C VAL A 114 -7.77 -7.71 16.21
N SER A 115 -8.11 -8.70 15.39
CA SER A 115 -8.92 -8.49 14.18
C SER A 115 -10.31 -7.98 14.50
N SER A 116 -10.98 -8.50 15.54
CA SER A 116 -12.29 -8.01 15.97
C SER A 116 -12.23 -6.55 16.44
N ILE A 117 -11.23 -6.18 17.25
CA ILE A 117 -11.06 -4.79 17.70
C ILE A 117 -10.91 -3.84 16.51
N ALA A 118 -10.10 -4.22 15.52
CA ALA A 118 -9.87 -3.41 14.32
C ALA A 118 -11.16 -3.30 13.47
N ALA A 119 -11.85 -4.42 13.24
CA ALA A 119 -13.08 -4.45 12.48
C ALA A 119 -14.20 -3.62 13.14
N ASP A 120 -14.36 -3.74 14.45
CA ASP A 120 -15.38 -2.99 15.19
C ASP A 120 -15.07 -1.48 15.21
N ALA A 121 -13.79 -1.09 15.30
CA ALA A 121 -13.38 0.31 15.22
C ALA A 121 -13.60 0.92 13.82
N ALA A 122 -13.47 0.12 12.75
CA ALA A 122 -13.71 0.56 11.38
C ALA A 122 -15.18 0.50 10.93
N ARG A 123 -16.01 -0.28 11.62
CA ARG A 123 -17.43 -0.49 11.30
C ARG A 123 -18.22 0.82 11.07
N PRO A 124 -18.11 1.87 11.90
CA PRO A 124 -18.83 3.12 11.70
C PRO A 124 -18.45 3.85 10.39
N TYR A 125 -17.31 3.51 9.81
CA TYR A 125 -16.78 4.12 8.60
C TYR A 125 -17.12 3.34 7.33
N GLY A 126 -17.69 2.13 7.45
CA GLY A 126 -17.98 1.27 6.30
C GLY A 126 -16.72 0.90 5.51
N VAL A 127 -15.61 0.69 6.22
CA VAL A 127 -14.30 0.39 5.64
C VAL A 127 -13.93 -1.07 5.96
N PRO A 128 -13.63 -1.89 4.95
CA PRO A 128 -13.01 -3.19 5.17
C PRO A 128 -11.60 -3.01 5.76
N VAL A 129 -11.22 -3.87 6.71
CA VAL A 129 -9.92 -3.83 7.36
C VAL A 129 -9.19 -5.14 7.15
N ASP A 130 -7.98 -5.05 6.61
CA ASP A 130 -7.07 -6.17 6.44
C ASP A 130 -5.98 -6.09 7.50
N VAL A 131 -5.90 -7.13 8.33
CA VAL A 131 -4.97 -7.19 9.46
C VAL A 131 -3.83 -8.16 9.14
N ILE A 132 -2.61 -7.62 9.12
CA ILE A 132 -1.38 -8.36 8.84
C ILE A 132 -0.55 -8.40 10.11
N PHE A 133 -0.17 -9.60 10.56
CA PHE A 133 0.68 -9.77 11.75
C PHE A 133 2.15 -9.80 11.35
N ALA A 134 2.96 -8.91 11.91
CA ALA A 134 4.35 -8.74 11.48
C ALA A 134 5.26 -9.93 11.79
N ASP A 135 4.83 -10.87 12.63
CA ASP A 135 5.54 -12.11 12.96
C ASP A 135 5.22 -13.27 12.01
N THR A 136 4.16 -13.17 11.21
CA THR A 136 3.86 -14.15 10.15
C THR A 136 4.59 -13.84 8.84
N LEU A 137 5.14 -12.63 8.72
CA LEU A 137 5.84 -12.18 7.52
C LEU A 137 7.28 -12.71 7.46
N PRO A 138 7.73 -13.21 6.29
CA PRO A 138 9.15 -13.51 6.07
C PRO A 138 10.02 -12.27 6.37
N PRO A 139 11.25 -12.42 6.92
CA PRO A 139 12.06 -11.29 7.38
C PRO A 139 12.30 -10.20 6.34
N ALA A 140 12.48 -10.56 5.06
CA ALA A 140 12.65 -9.61 3.98
C ALA A 140 11.37 -8.78 3.71
N VAL A 141 10.21 -9.45 3.71
CA VAL A 141 8.90 -8.81 3.54
C VAL A 141 8.59 -7.92 4.73
N LYS A 142 8.80 -8.41 5.95
CA LYS A 142 8.63 -7.64 7.19
C LYS A 142 9.40 -6.32 7.16
N ARG A 143 10.70 -6.35 6.78
CA ARG A 143 11.53 -5.14 6.68
C ARG A 143 11.00 -4.16 5.63
N ALA A 144 10.57 -4.66 4.47
CA ALA A 144 10.02 -3.82 3.42
C ALA A 144 8.73 -3.13 3.88
N VAL A 145 7.79 -3.90 4.45
CA VAL A 145 6.50 -3.39 4.93
C VAL A 145 6.70 -2.39 6.08
N LEU A 146 7.61 -2.67 7.02
CA LEU A 146 7.91 -1.75 8.14
C LEU A 146 8.51 -0.42 7.70
N LYS A 147 9.33 -0.40 6.65
CA LYS A 147 9.92 0.84 6.10
C LYS A 147 8.82 1.80 5.62
N ASP A 148 7.75 1.23 5.13
CA ASP A 148 6.66 1.95 4.50
C ASP A 148 5.46 2.17 5.44
N ALA A 149 5.45 1.50 6.59
CA ALA A 149 4.44 1.64 7.61
C ALA A 149 4.45 3.05 8.23
N ARG A 150 3.27 3.56 8.56
CA ARG A 150 3.06 4.89 9.16
C ARG A 150 2.11 4.81 10.35
N HIS A 151 2.30 5.69 11.33
CA HIS A 151 1.24 5.93 12.31
C HIS A 151 0.08 6.65 11.63
N ALA A 152 -1.16 6.40 12.06
CA ALA A 152 -2.32 7.07 11.47
C ALA A 152 -2.28 8.59 11.70
N SER A 153 -1.64 9.03 12.78
CA SER A 153 -1.36 10.46 13.07
C SER A 153 -0.41 11.12 12.07
N GLN A 154 0.33 10.34 11.27
CA GLN A 154 1.31 10.82 10.29
C GLN A 154 0.78 10.79 8.85
N LEU A 155 -0.47 10.37 8.64
CA LEU A 155 -1.06 10.23 7.32
C LEU A 155 -1.59 11.53 6.77
#